data_AF-A0A2N6CNZ1-F1
#
_entry.id   AF-A0A2N6CNZ1-F1
#
_cell.length_a   1.000
_cell.length_b   1.000
_cell.length_c   1.000
_cell.angle_alpha   90.00
_cell.angle_beta   90.00
_cell.angle_gamma   90.00
#
_symmetry.space_group_name_H-M   'P 1'
#
loop_
_entity.id
_entity.type
_entity.pdbx_description
1 polymer ?
#
loop_
_entity_poly.entity_id
_entity_poly.type
_entity_poly.pdbx_seq_one_letter_code
_entity_poly.pdbx_strand_id
1 'polypeptide(L)'
;MQRRLILLVLSLLGATAASGSDADLEKQRGAFRDAWIEAERGDWRAVQPRLDELEGYPLLPDLEAVYFRATVKQQPNANIERFLATNETLWIAPSLRLRWINSLAQRNDWQRFLEVYRSHYADAGNTRLDCVATEAMAQTGDAGGFAREARRLWLVGISQPKECDSVFSRLRETGQLTDDLVLQRLDLALEAEQFGLAAYLARQLDDAQLQRVKRWQRMRDRPETELATPKPLRGADRDPALVIYGLDR
;
A
#
# COMPACT_ATOMS: atom_id res chain seq x y z
N MET A 1 -66.76 -8.72 49.55
CA MET A 1 -65.85 -7.56 49.42
C MET A 1 -65.01 -7.76 48.16
N GLN A 2 -64.95 -6.74 47.31
CA GLN A 2 -64.73 -6.82 45.86
C GLN A 2 -63.29 -7.19 45.44
N ARG A 3 -63.19 -8.09 44.46
CA ARG A 3 -62.00 -8.31 43.60
C ARG A 3 -61.84 -7.11 42.65
N ARG A 4 -60.66 -6.48 42.62
CA ARG A 4 -60.31 -5.47 41.61
C ARG A 4 -59.51 -6.14 40.48
N LEU A 5 -60.05 -6.08 39.26
CA LEU A 5 -59.33 -6.36 38.02
C LEU A 5 -58.29 -5.25 37.77
N ILE A 6 -57.06 -5.63 37.48
CA ILE A 6 -56.03 -4.74 36.91
C ILE A 6 -55.88 -5.16 35.44
N LEU A 7 -56.32 -4.30 34.53
CA LEU A 7 -56.15 -4.43 33.09
C LEU A 7 -54.74 -3.93 32.73
N LEU A 8 -53.86 -4.85 32.32
CA LEU A 8 -52.58 -4.54 31.69
C LEU A 8 -52.85 -4.14 30.23
N VAL A 9 -52.64 -2.87 29.90
CA VAL A 9 -52.66 -2.38 28.52
C VAL A 9 -51.25 -2.57 27.94
N LEU A 10 -51.08 -3.62 27.14
CA LEU A 10 -49.85 -3.91 26.41
C LEU A 10 -49.87 -3.09 25.10
N SER A 11 -49.24 -1.92 25.11
CA SER A 11 -49.05 -1.08 23.93
C SER A 11 -48.04 -1.71 22.98
N LEU A 12 -48.52 -2.41 21.94
CA LEU A 12 -47.73 -2.79 20.77
C LEU A 12 -47.35 -1.50 20.00
N LEU A 13 -46.12 -1.02 20.18
CA LEU A 13 -45.48 -0.18 19.17
C LEU A 13 -45.10 -1.09 18.00
N GLY A 14 -45.95 -1.12 16.97
CA GLY A 14 -45.61 -1.72 15.69
C GLY A 14 -44.50 -0.90 15.03
N ALA A 15 -43.30 -1.46 14.95
CA ALA A 15 -42.27 -0.98 14.04
C ALA A 15 -42.74 -1.27 12.61
N THR A 16 -43.26 -0.26 11.92
CA THR A 16 -43.53 -0.34 10.48
C THR A 16 -42.20 -0.35 9.73
N ALA A 17 -41.67 -1.54 9.46
CA ALA A 17 -40.65 -1.73 8.43
C ALA A 17 -41.30 -1.40 7.07
N ALA A 18 -40.80 -0.38 6.39
CA ALA A 18 -41.19 -0.08 5.02
C ALA A 18 -40.65 -1.18 4.10
N SER A 19 -41.47 -2.19 3.81
CA SER A 19 -41.16 -3.25 2.86
C SER A 19 -41.49 -2.74 1.45
N GLY A 20 -40.50 -2.34 0.67
CA GLY A 20 -40.66 -2.13 -0.78
C GLY A 20 -41.09 -3.45 -1.45
N SER A 21 -41.96 -3.39 -2.47
CA SER A 21 -42.39 -4.61 -3.16
C SER A 21 -41.20 -5.26 -3.88
N ASP A 22 -41.17 -6.59 -3.99
CA ASP A 22 -40.10 -7.31 -4.71
C ASP A 22 -39.94 -6.82 -6.17
N ALA A 23 -41.04 -6.37 -6.79
CA ALA A 23 -41.04 -5.79 -8.13
C ALA A 23 -40.34 -4.42 -8.17
N ASP A 24 -40.55 -3.57 -7.16
CA ASP A 24 -39.87 -2.28 -7.06
C ASP A 24 -38.37 -2.47 -6.81
N LEU A 25 -38.00 -3.43 -5.95
CA LEU A 25 -36.60 -3.77 -5.70
C LEU A 25 -35.88 -4.29 -6.96
N GLU A 26 -36.53 -5.13 -7.77
CA GLU A 26 -35.92 -5.60 -9.01
C GLU A 26 -35.75 -4.47 -10.03
N LYS A 27 -36.71 -3.55 -10.10
CA LYS A 27 -36.58 -2.33 -10.92
C LYS A 27 -35.40 -1.47 -10.47
N GLN A 28 -35.25 -1.25 -9.16
CA GLN A 28 -34.11 -0.52 -8.59
C GLN A 28 -32.77 -1.20 -8.91
N ARG A 29 -32.69 -2.53 -8.83
CA ARG A 29 -31.48 -3.27 -9.22
C ARG A 29 -31.13 -3.10 -10.70
N GLY A 30 -32.14 -3.11 -11.58
CA GLY A 30 -31.97 -2.80 -13.00
C GLY A 30 -31.38 -1.40 -13.22
N ALA A 31 -32.06 -0.38 -12.68
CA ALA A 31 -31.63 1.01 -12.78
C ALA A 31 -30.22 1.23 -12.21
N PHE A 32 -29.89 0.57 -11.09
CA PHE A 32 -28.56 0.63 -10.48
C PHE A 32 -27.48 0.02 -11.39
N ARG A 33 -27.74 -1.15 -11.98
CA ARG A 33 -26.77 -1.79 -12.90
C ARG A 33 -26.47 -0.91 -14.11
N ASP A 34 -27.50 -0.28 -14.68
CA ASP A 34 -27.32 0.63 -15.81
C ASP A 34 -26.55 1.89 -15.39
N ALA A 35 -26.91 2.50 -14.26
CA ALA A 35 -26.23 3.67 -13.72
C ALA A 35 -24.76 3.38 -13.36
N TRP A 36 -24.46 2.18 -12.85
CA TRP A 36 -23.10 1.77 -12.51
C TRP A 36 -22.17 1.81 -13.72
N ILE A 37 -22.61 1.29 -14.87
CA ILE A 37 -21.82 1.26 -16.11
C ILE A 37 -21.45 2.68 -16.55
N GLU A 38 -22.39 3.62 -16.46
CA GLU A 38 -22.13 5.01 -16.85
C GLU A 38 -21.27 5.76 -15.81
N ALA A 39 -21.44 5.45 -14.51
CA ALA A 39 -20.56 5.95 -13.45
C ALA A 39 -19.11 5.47 -13.66
N GLU A 40 -18.88 4.21 -14.06
CA GLU A 40 -17.55 3.67 -14.36
C GLU A 40 -16.87 4.37 -15.54
N ARG A 41 -17.66 4.85 -16.50
CA ARG A 41 -17.18 5.66 -17.62
C ARG A 41 -16.93 7.13 -17.23
N GLY A 42 -17.35 7.54 -16.04
CA GLY A 42 -17.26 8.92 -15.59
C GLY A 42 -18.34 9.83 -16.19
N ASP A 43 -19.46 9.29 -16.68
CA ASP A 43 -20.56 10.07 -17.22
C ASP A 43 -21.69 10.24 -16.20
N TRP A 44 -21.53 11.22 -15.30
CA TRP A 44 -22.58 11.52 -14.31
C TRP A 44 -23.87 12.05 -14.96
N ARG A 45 -23.81 12.63 -16.17
CA ARG A 45 -25.02 13.13 -16.85
C ARG A 45 -25.91 11.97 -17.27
N ALA A 46 -25.33 10.83 -17.62
CA ALA A 46 -26.06 9.61 -17.92
C ALA A 46 -26.55 8.87 -16.67
N VAL A 47 -25.91 9.06 -15.51
CA VAL A 47 -26.37 8.55 -14.20
C VAL A 47 -27.58 9.34 -13.69
N GLN A 48 -27.57 10.66 -13.83
CA GLN A 48 -28.51 11.58 -13.18
C GLN A 48 -30.00 11.25 -13.39
N PRO A 49 -30.48 10.85 -14.58
CA PRO A 49 -31.89 10.50 -14.79
C PRO A 49 -32.35 9.26 -14.01
N ARG A 50 -31.43 8.43 -13.49
CA ARG A 50 -31.74 7.20 -12.74
C ARG A 50 -31.83 7.43 -11.24
N LEU A 51 -31.43 8.59 -10.72
CA LEU A 51 -31.35 8.84 -9.29
C LEU A 51 -32.72 8.83 -8.62
N ASP A 52 -33.76 9.36 -9.29
CA ASP A 52 -35.13 9.32 -8.80
C ASP A 52 -35.65 7.88 -8.66
N GLU A 53 -35.24 6.98 -9.57
CA GLU A 53 -35.59 5.56 -9.49
C GLU A 53 -34.87 4.84 -8.33
N LEU A 54 -33.77 5.40 -7.83
CA LEU A 54 -32.91 4.84 -6.79
C LEU A 54 -33.10 5.51 -5.42
N GLU A 55 -34.17 6.28 -5.22
CA GLU A 55 -34.48 6.88 -3.93
C GLU A 55 -34.57 5.79 -2.84
N GLY A 56 -33.83 5.99 -1.74
CA GLY A 56 -33.75 5.02 -0.63
C GLY A 56 -32.98 3.73 -0.95
N TYR A 57 -32.39 3.58 -2.15
CA TYR A 57 -31.64 2.39 -2.50
C TYR A 57 -30.31 2.33 -1.72
N PRO A 58 -30.00 1.24 -0.99
CA PRO A 58 -28.86 1.20 -0.08
C PRO A 58 -27.49 1.43 -0.73
N LEU A 59 -27.33 1.09 -2.01
CA LEU A 59 -26.05 1.23 -2.74
C LEU A 59 -25.93 2.55 -3.50
N LEU A 60 -26.86 3.50 -3.32
CA LEU A 60 -26.78 4.80 -3.99
C LEU A 60 -25.40 5.49 -3.81
N PRO A 61 -24.76 5.49 -2.61
CA PRO A 61 -23.43 6.08 -2.44
C PRO A 61 -22.33 5.42 -3.28
N ASP A 62 -22.50 4.16 -3.67
CA ASP A 62 -21.54 3.45 -4.49
C ASP A 62 -21.44 4.05 -5.90
N LEU A 63 -22.52 4.59 -6.45
CA LEU A 63 -22.49 5.25 -7.76
C LEU A 63 -21.57 6.48 -7.74
N GLU A 64 -21.66 7.30 -6.68
CA GLU A 64 -20.77 8.45 -6.49
C GLU A 64 -19.32 8.00 -6.31
N ALA A 65 -19.07 6.95 -5.51
CA ALA A 65 -17.72 6.43 -5.30
C ALA A 65 -17.08 5.95 -6.61
N VAL A 66 -17.83 5.20 -7.43
CA VAL A 66 -17.39 4.70 -8.74
C VAL A 66 -17.11 5.86 -9.68
N TYR A 67 -18.01 6.84 -9.73
CA TYR A 67 -17.85 8.04 -10.55
C TYR A 67 -16.60 8.84 -10.14
N PHE A 68 -16.37 9.07 -8.85
CA PHE A 68 -15.17 9.75 -8.36
C PHE A 68 -13.90 8.94 -8.64
N ARG A 69 -13.97 7.61 -8.60
CA ARG A 69 -12.85 6.75 -8.98
C ARG A 69 -12.55 6.88 -10.48
N ALA A 70 -13.57 6.95 -11.33
CA ALA A 70 -13.39 7.16 -12.77
C ALA A 70 -12.81 8.55 -13.08
N THR A 71 -13.22 9.57 -12.32
CA THR A 71 -12.94 10.99 -12.61
C THR A 71 -11.97 11.66 -11.62
N VAL A 72 -11.21 10.89 -10.86
CA VAL A 72 -10.39 11.36 -9.73
C VAL A 72 -9.44 12.53 -10.06
N LYS A 73 -9.00 12.61 -11.32
CA LYS A 73 -8.07 13.63 -11.81
C LYS A 73 -8.76 14.95 -12.14
N GLN A 74 -10.06 14.88 -12.46
CA GLN A 74 -10.89 16.03 -12.82
C GLN A 74 -11.66 16.60 -11.62
N GLN A 75 -11.81 15.82 -10.54
CA GLN A 75 -12.54 16.27 -9.37
C GLN A 75 -11.74 17.23 -8.49
N PRO A 76 -12.37 18.29 -7.94
CA PRO A 76 -11.80 19.04 -6.83
C PRO A 76 -11.54 18.12 -5.64
N ASN A 77 -10.37 18.25 -5.01
CA ASN A 77 -10.00 17.43 -3.85
C ASN A 77 -11.04 17.47 -2.73
N ALA A 78 -11.61 18.65 -2.46
CA ALA A 78 -12.64 18.84 -1.43
C ALA A 78 -13.89 17.97 -1.64
N ASN A 79 -14.23 17.59 -2.88
CA ASN A 79 -15.35 16.69 -3.15
C ASN A 79 -15.01 15.26 -2.74
N ILE A 80 -13.82 14.78 -3.10
CA ILE A 80 -13.36 13.43 -2.74
C ILE A 80 -13.14 13.33 -1.23
N GLU A 81 -12.54 14.34 -0.60
CA GLU A 81 -12.34 14.42 0.84
C GLU A 81 -13.66 14.29 1.60
N ARG A 82 -14.64 15.14 1.25
CA ARG A 82 -15.97 15.12 1.85
C ARG A 82 -16.70 13.81 1.62
N PHE A 83 -16.60 13.23 0.42
CA PHE A 83 -17.20 11.95 0.13
C PHE A 83 -16.60 10.83 0.99
N LEU A 84 -15.27 10.76 1.06
CA LEU A 84 -14.56 9.74 1.85
C LEU A 84 -14.84 9.90 3.34
N ALA A 85 -14.90 11.12 3.87
CA ALA A 85 -15.19 11.38 5.28
C ALA A 85 -16.62 10.96 5.68
N THR A 86 -17.60 11.16 4.78
CA THR A 86 -19.00 10.75 5.04
C THR A 86 -19.24 9.25 4.81
N ASN A 87 -18.41 8.59 3.98
CA ASN A 87 -18.60 7.21 3.54
C ASN A 87 -17.41 6.31 3.89
N GLU A 88 -16.76 6.51 5.04
CA GLU A 88 -15.54 5.77 5.40
C GLU A 88 -15.73 4.24 5.46
N THR A 89 -16.91 3.79 5.90
CA THR A 89 -17.26 2.37 6.04
C THR A 89 -17.72 1.72 4.74
N LEU A 90 -17.83 2.49 3.65
CA LEU A 90 -18.25 1.97 2.37
C LEU A 90 -17.16 1.07 1.78
N TRP A 91 -17.53 -0.12 1.32
CA TRP A 91 -16.56 -1.13 0.86
C TRP A 91 -15.66 -0.64 -0.30
N ILE A 92 -16.16 0.28 -1.14
CA ILE A 92 -15.41 0.86 -2.26
C ILE A 92 -14.53 2.05 -1.85
N ALA A 93 -14.74 2.65 -0.67
CA ALA A 93 -13.98 3.81 -0.20
C ALA A 93 -12.45 3.59 -0.18
N PRO A 94 -11.91 2.43 0.27
CA PRO A 94 -10.48 2.14 0.17
C PRO A 94 -9.94 2.17 -1.26
N SER A 95 -10.71 1.67 -2.24
CA SER A 95 -10.33 1.69 -3.66
C SER A 95 -10.29 3.11 -4.22
N LEU A 96 -11.29 3.93 -3.89
CA LEU A 96 -11.32 5.35 -4.24
C LEU A 96 -10.14 6.10 -3.62
N ARG A 97 -9.90 5.91 -2.31
CA ARG A 97 -8.78 6.54 -1.59
C ARG A 97 -7.44 6.19 -2.20
N LEU A 98 -7.20 4.91 -2.54
CA LEU A 98 -5.96 4.47 -3.18
C LEU A 98 -5.77 5.12 -4.55
N ARG A 99 -6.84 5.23 -5.33
CA ARG A 99 -6.76 5.92 -6.62
C ARG A 99 -6.51 7.42 -6.45
N TRP A 100 -7.12 8.05 -5.45
CA TRP A 100 -6.94 9.46 -5.16
C TRP A 100 -5.54 9.80 -4.67
N ILE A 101 -4.97 9.03 -3.74
CA ILE A 101 -3.59 9.25 -3.28
C ILE A 101 -2.58 9.08 -4.41
N ASN A 102 -2.76 8.10 -5.30
CA ASN A 102 -1.92 7.97 -6.49
C ASN A 102 -2.07 9.16 -7.44
N SER A 103 -3.29 9.71 -7.58
CA SER A 103 -3.52 10.93 -8.34
C SER A 103 -2.85 12.15 -7.71
N LEU A 104 -2.78 12.24 -6.38
CA LEU A 104 -2.07 13.31 -5.66
C LEU A 104 -0.58 13.30 -5.98
N ALA A 105 0.05 12.12 -5.95
CA ALA A 105 1.45 11.97 -6.33
C ALA A 105 1.71 12.36 -7.79
N GLN A 106 0.85 11.92 -8.73
CA GLN A 106 1.02 12.23 -10.16
C GLN A 106 0.95 13.73 -10.49
N ARG A 107 0.25 14.52 -9.67
CA ARG A 107 0.13 15.97 -9.83
C ARG A 107 0.99 16.77 -8.86
N ASN A 108 1.93 16.11 -8.17
CA ASN A 108 2.85 16.71 -7.20
C ASN A 108 2.15 17.45 -6.04
N ASP A 109 0.94 17.04 -5.67
CA ASP A 109 0.21 17.58 -4.52
C ASP A 109 0.73 16.92 -3.23
N TRP A 110 2.00 17.20 -2.90
CA TRP A 110 2.76 16.48 -1.89
C TRP A 110 2.25 16.68 -0.47
N GLN A 111 1.78 17.89 -0.14
CA GLN A 111 1.23 18.18 1.19
C GLN A 111 0.02 17.28 1.47
N ARG A 112 -0.95 17.28 0.57
CA ARG A 112 -2.15 16.45 0.70
C ARG A 112 -1.85 14.96 0.54
N PHE A 113 -0.91 14.58 -0.33
CA PHE A 113 -0.43 13.19 -0.41
C PHE A 113 0.05 12.71 0.97
N LEU A 114 0.89 13.49 1.66
CA LEU A 114 1.44 13.13 2.95
C LEU A 114 0.37 13.07 4.06
N GLU A 115 -0.63 13.96 4.02
CA GLU A 115 -1.78 13.91 4.94
C GLU A 115 -2.56 12.60 4.81
N VAL A 116 -2.92 12.23 3.57
CA VAL A 116 -3.66 10.99 3.29
C VAL A 116 -2.80 9.76 3.60
N TYR A 117 -1.51 9.79 3.26
CA TYR A 117 -0.56 8.72 3.54
C TYR A 117 -0.45 8.46 5.05
N ARG A 118 -0.22 9.49 5.87
CA ARG A 118 -0.10 9.35 7.32
C ARG A 118 -1.39 8.83 7.97
N SER A 119 -2.54 9.23 7.45
CA SER A 119 -3.84 8.86 8.02
C SER A 119 -4.26 7.42 7.71
N HIS A 120 -3.74 6.83 6.62
CA HIS A 120 -4.29 5.58 6.09
C HIS A 120 -3.27 4.53 5.62
N TYR A 121 -2.00 4.90 5.41
CA TYR A 121 -1.04 4.05 4.71
C TYR A 121 0.32 3.91 5.38
N ALA A 122 0.70 4.77 6.34
CA ALA A 122 2.03 4.74 6.98
C ALA A 122 2.42 3.36 7.54
N ASP A 123 1.46 2.61 8.05
CA ASP A 123 1.68 1.27 8.63
C ASP A 123 0.99 0.15 7.83
N ALA A 124 0.60 0.42 6.59
CA ALA A 124 -0.15 -0.53 5.76
C ALA A 124 0.72 -1.57 5.05
N GLY A 125 2.06 -1.51 5.21
CA GLY A 125 3.00 -2.41 4.53
C GLY A 125 3.03 -2.22 3.01
N ASN A 126 2.73 -1.02 2.51
CA ASN A 126 2.72 -0.71 1.08
C ASN A 126 4.00 0.04 0.69
N THR A 127 5.08 -0.71 0.43
CA THR A 127 6.40 -0.17 0.07
C THR A 127 6.36 0.82 -1.10
N ARG A 128 5.44 0.66 -2.07
CA ARG A 128 5.31 1.62 -3.17
C ARG A 128 4.89 2.99 -2.64
N LEU A 129 3.86 3.03 -1.79
CA LEU A 129 3.41 4.27 -1.18
C LEU A 129 4.45 4.83 -0.20
N ASP A 130 5.17 3.98 0.54
CA ASP A 130 6.25 4.42 1.43
C ASP A 130 7.36 5.15 0.66
N CYS A 131 7.75 4.62 -0.49
CA CYS A 131 8.75 5.27 -1.35
C CYS A 131 8.24 6.58 -1.95
N VAL A 132 6.98 6.65 -2.39
CA VAL A 132 6.38 7.91 -2.86
C VAL A 132 6.25 8.92 -1.73
N ALA A 133 5.90 8.50 -0.51
CA ALA A 133 5.85 9.36 0.67
C ALA A 133 7.24 9.90 1.02
N THR A 134 8.26 9.07 0.91
CA THR A 134 9.65 9.48 1.13
C THR A 134 10.08 10.53 0.13
N GLU A 135 9.76 10.37 -1.16
CA GLU A 135 10.00 11.42 -2.16
C GLU A 135 9.22 12.70 -1.81
N ALA A 136 7.95 12.59 -1.42
CA ALA A 136 7.14 13.73 -1.01
C ALA A 136 7.74 14.49 0.19
N MET A 137 8.37 13.79 1.14
CA MET A 137 9.12 14.43 2.24
C MET A 137 10.28 15.26 1.72
N ALA A 138 11.07 14.74 0.76
CA ALA A 138 12.14 15.50 0.12
C ALA A 138 11.60 16.74 -0.61
N GLN A 139 10.50 16.60 -1.34
CA GLN A 139 9.88 17.69 -2.11
C GLN A 139 9.26 18.78 -1.23
N THR A 140 8.89 18.45 0.01
CA THR A 140 8.32 19.39 0.97
C THR A 140 9.34 19.94 1.97
N GLY A 141 10.62 19.58 1.83
CA GLY A 141 11.71 20.08 2.67
C GLY A 141 11.89 19.34 4.00
N ASP A 142 11.20 18.21 4.22
CA ASP A 142 11.39 17.36 5.40
C ASP A 142 12.63 16.44 5.22
N ALA A 143 13.81 17.04 5.29
CA ALA A 143 15.08 16.32 5.12
C ALA A 143 15.28 15.23 6.19
N GLY A 144 14.83 15.46 7.42
CA GLY A 144 14.94 14.50 8.53
C GLY A 144 14.03 13.29 8.35
N GLY A 145 12.78 13.52 7.92
CA GLY A 145 11.83 12.47 7.54
C GLY A 145 12.34 11.65 6.36
N PHE A 146 12.76 12.32 5.27
CA PHE A 146 13.35 11.68 4.10
C PHE A 146 14.50 10.75 4.49
N ALA A 147 15.48 11.26 5.24
CA ALA A 147 16.70 10.53 5.58
C ALA A 147 16.44 9.28 6.43
N ARG A 148 15.48 9.36 7.37
CA ARG A 148 15.08 8.22 8.19
C ARG A 148 14.37 7.16 7.36
N GLU A 149 13.38 7.58 6.57
CA GLU A 149 12.52 6.65 5.85
C GLU A 149 13.25 6.00 4.66
N ALA A 150 14.08 6.76 3.94
CA ALA A 150 14.92 6.24 2.88
C ALA A 150 15.88 5.15 3.38
N ARG A 151 16.46 5.32 4.58
CA ARG A 151 17.31 4.29 5.22
C ARG A 151 16.51 3.05 5.60
N ARG A 152 15.32 3.21 6.17
CA ARG A 152 14.41 2.09 6.48
C ARG A 152 14.06 1.29 5.22
N LEU A 153 13.75 1.99 4.13
CA LEU A 153 13.42 1.39 2.84
C LEU A 153 14.63 0.75 2.14
N TRP A 154 15.83 1.26 2.40
CA TRP A 154 17.09 0.74 1.85
C TRP A 154 17.52 -0.56 2.54
N LEU A 155 17.48 -0.61 3.87
CA LEU A 155 18.00 -1.71 4.69
C LEU A 155 17.05 -2.93 4.70
N VAL A 156 16.85 -3.51 3.52
CA VAL A 156 16.12 -4.76 3.29
C VAL A 156 16.87 -5.65 2.30
N GLY A 157 16.75 -6.97 2.47
CA GLY A 157 17.44 -7.96 1.65
C GLY A 157 16.82 -8.25 0.28
N ILE A 158 15.74 -7.55 -0.08
CA ILE A 158 15.01 -7.78 -1.34
C ILE A 158 15.02 -6.56 -2.26
N SER A 159 14.77 -6.82 -3.53
CA SER A 159 14.54 -5.78 -4.53
C SER A 159 13.29 -4.99 -4.17
N GLN A 160 13.43 -3.67 -4.16
CA GLN A 160 12.33 -2.75 -3.86
C GLN A 160 11.61 -2.33 -5.15
N PRO A 161 10.36 -1.83 -5.05
CA PRO A 161 9.67 -1.28 -6.22
C PRO A 161 10.43 -0.11 -6.86
N LYS A 162 10.20 0.10 -8.16
CA LYS A 162 10.83 1.19 -8.94
C LYS A 162 10.59 2.58 -8.34
N GLU A 163 9.49 2.76 -7.60
CA GLU A 163 9.16 4.01 -6.91
C GLU A 163 10.23 4.41 -5.88
N CYS A 164 11.06 3.46 -5.43
CA CYS A 164 12.16 3.68 -4.50
C CYS A 164 13.47 4.11 -5.18
N ASP A 165 13.57 4.03 -6.51
CA ASP A 165 14.81 4.31 -7.23
C ASP A 165 15.24 5.77 -7.10
N SER A 166 14.29 6.72 -7.17
CA SER A 166 14.59 8.16 -6.97
C SER A 166 15.01 8.45 -5.54
N VAL A 167 14.37 7.79 -4.56
CA VAL A 167 14.68 7.91 -3.13
C VAL A 167 16.12 7.47 -2.88
N PHE A 168 16.53 6.29 -3.38
CA PHE A 168 17.88 5.79 -3.19
C PHE A 168 18.93 6.57 -3.98
N SER A 169 18.58 7.05 -5.18
CA SER A 169 19.46 7.93 -5.96
C SER A 169 19.74 9.22 -5.19
N ARG A 170 18.70 9.88 -4.65
CA ARG A 170 18.85 11.07 -3.81
C ARG A 170 19.64 10.78 -2.53
N LEU A 171 19.41 9.64 -1.89
CA LEU A 171 20.15 9.24 -0.69
C LEU A 171 21.66 9.12 -1.00
N ARG A 172 22.01 8.59 -2.18
CA ARG A 172 23.39 8.54 -2.68
C ARG A 172 23.95 9.92 -3.02
N GLU A 173 23.23 10.72 -3.80
CA GLU A 173 23.64 12.06 -4.22
C GLU A 173 23.89 13.00 -3.04
N THR A 174 23.13 12.84 -1.95
CA THR A 174 23.29 13.61 -0.71
C THR A 174 24.38 13.05 0.22
N GLY A 175 25.12 12.03 -0.20
CA GLY A 175 26.20 11.40 0.59
C GLY A 175 25.69 10.61 1.81
N GLN A 176 24.38 10.38 1.91
CA GLN A 176 23.75 9.70 3.04
C GLN A 176 23.68 8.19 2.87
N LEU A 177 23.87 7.68 1.65
CA LEU A 177 24.08 6.28 1.35
C LEU A 177 25.58 5.99 1.35
N THR A 178 26.11 5.64 2.52
CA THR A 178 27.52 5.28 2.71
C THR A 178 27.81 3.85 2.25
N ASP A 179 29.08 3.54 1.99
CA ASP A 179 29.53 2.18 1.68
C ASP A 179 29.13 1.18 2.77
N ASP A 180 29.13 1.60 4.03
CA ASP A 180 28.65 0.79 5.17
C ASP A 180 27.16 0.41 5.02
N LEU A 181 26.29 1.34 4.60
CA LEU A 181 24.88 1.02 4.32
C LEU A 181 24.70 0.11 3.10
N VAL A 182 25.57 0.24 2.09
CA VAL A 182 25.56 -0.66 0.93
C VAL A 182 25.99 -2.06 1.35
N LEU A 183 27.01 -2.19 2.20
CA LEU A 183 27.48 -3.45 2.77
C LEU A 183 26.41 -4.12 3.65
N GLN A 184 25.76 -3.36 4.53
CA GLN A 184 24.64 -3.88 5.33
C GLN A 184 23.51 -4.44 4.45
N ARG A 185 23.15 -3.73 3.36
CA ARG A 185 22.13 -4.23 2.43
C ARG A 185 22.61 -5.45 1.65
N LEU A 186 23.90 -5.52 1.33
CA LEU A 186 24.52 -6.69 0.71
C LEU A 186 24.38 -7.91 1.63
N ASP A 187 24.67 -7.78 2.92
CA ASP A 187 24.51 -8.85 3.92
C ASP A 187 23.07 -9.37 3.94
N LEU A 188 22.10 -8.45 4.06
CA LEU A 188 20.67 -8.80 4.03
C LEU A 188 20.27 -9.51 2.72
N ALA A 189 20.83 -9.09 1.59
CA ALA A 189 20.53 -9.70 0.29
C ALA A 189 21.14 -11.10 0.14
N LEU A 190 22.30 -11.34 0.74
CA LEU A 190 22.93 -12.67 0.78
C LEU A 190 22.12 -13.63 1.66
N GLU A 191 21.71 -13.19 2.84
CA GLU A 191 20.83 -13.96 3.75
C GLU A 191 19.49 -14.29 3.10
N ALA A 192 18.90 -13.36 2.34
CA ALA A 192 17.65 -13.56 1.61
C ALA A 192 17.82 -14.29 0.25
N GLU A 193 19.02 -14.81 -0.04
CA GLU A 193 19.37 -15.49 -1.30
C GLU A 193 19.10 -14.68 -2.58
N GLN A 194 19.06 -13.35 -2.47
CA GLN A 194 18.84 -12.43 -3.60
C GLN A 194 20.16 -12.15 -4.32
N PHE A 195 20.79 -13.19 -4.90
CA PHE A 195 22.14 -13.07 -5.47
C PHE A 195 22.27 -12.06 -6.62
N GLY A 196 21.20 -11.80 -7.36
CA GLY A 196 21.18 -10.75 -8.38
C GLY A 196 21.33 -9.35 -7.76
N LEU A 197 20.59 -9.08 -6.69
CA LEU A 197 20.70 -7.85 -5.91
C LEU A 197 22.05 -7.76 -5.21
N ALA A 198 22.50 -8.85 -4.57
CA ALA A 198 23.79 -8.90 -3.90
C ALA A 198 24.94 -8.60 -4.88
N ALA A 199 24.93 -9.16 -6.09
CA ALA A 199 25.93 -8.86 -7.11
C ALA A 199 25.86 -7.40 -7.61
N TYR A 200 24.68 -6.78 -7.64
CA TYR A 200 24.55 -5.36 -7.98
C TYR A 200 25.13 -4.45 -6.89
N LEU A 201 24.88 -4.77 -5.61
CA LEU A 201 25.40 -4.02 -4.47
C LEU A 201 26.92 -4.18 -4.33
N ALA A 202 27.43 -5.41 -4.47
CA ALA A 202 28.86 -5.70 -4.40
C ALA A 202 29.69 -4.90 -5.43
N ARG A 203 29.17 -4.72 -6.65
CA ARG A 203 29.85 -3.91 -7.70
C ARG A 203 29.98 -2.43 -7.36
N GLN A 204 29.20 -1.92 -6.40
CA GLN A 204 29.31 -0.54 -5.92
C GLN A 204 30.38 -0.38 -4.84
N LEU A 205 30.87 -1.48 -4.27
CA LEU A 205 31.88 -1.50 -3.22
C LEU A 205 33.25 -1.81 -3.83
N ASP A 206 33.53 -3.10 -4.07
CA ASP A 206 34.81 -3.57 -4.60
C ASP A 206 34.71 -5.01 -5.16
N ASP A 207 35.81 -5.47 -5.77
CA ASP A 207 35.91 -6.84 -6.28
C ASP A 207 35.87 -7.90 -5.19
N ALA A 208 36.29 -7.59 -3.95
CA ALA A 208 36.30 -8.54 -2.85
C ALA A 208 34.86 -8.93 -2.45
N GLN A 209 33.94 -7.96 -2.39
CA GLN A 209 32.53 -8.22 -2.16
C GLN A 209 31.91 -9.04 -3.30
N LEU A 210 32.33 -8.84 -4.56
CA LEU A 210 31.83 -9.65 -5.67
C LEU A 210 32.28 -11.12 -5.54
N GLN A 211 33.50 -11.37 -5.07
CA GLN A 211 33.96 -12.72 -4.77
C GLN A 211 33.23 -13.35 -3.59
N ARG A 212 32.87 -12.54 -2.58
CA ARG A 212 32.02 -12.97 -1.46
C ARG A 212 30.66 -13.45 -1.94
N VAL A 213 29.96 -12.70 -2.81
CA VAL A 213 28.69 -13.13 -3.41
C VAL A 213 28.84 -14.47 -4.13
N LYS A 214 29.87 -14.64 -4.97
CA LYS A 214 30.12 -15.90 -5.68
C LYS A 214 30.37 -17.07 -4.73
N ARG A 215 31.02 -16.82 -3.59
CA ARG A 215 31.24 -17.84 -2.55
C ARG A 215 29.93 -18.26 -1.90
N TRP A 216 29.05 -17.32 -1.56
CA TRP A 216 27.71 -17.63 -1.07
C TRP A 216 26.87 -18.43 -2.07
N GLN A 217 26.94 -18.11 -3.36
CA GLN A 217 26.28 -18.89 -4.41
C GLN A 217 26.80 -20.34 -4.46
N ARG A 218 28.13 -20.53 -4.42
CA ARG A 218 28.69 -21.89 -4.37
C ARG A 218 28.29 -22.64 -3.10
N MET A 219 28.25 -21.97 -1.96
CA MET A 219 27.80 -22.57 -0.70
C MET A 219 26.35 -23.03 -0.78
N ARG A 220 25.48 -22.24 -1.43
CA ARG A 220 24.09 -22.64 -1.70
C ARG A 220 24.03 -23.88 -2.59
N ASP A 221 24.82 -23.91 -3.65
CA ASP A 221 24.71 -24.92 -4.70
C ASP A 221 25.40 -26.25 -4.32
N ARG A 222 26.45 -26.21 -3.50
CA ARG A 222 27.32 -27.34 -3.13
C ARG A 222 27.88 -27.19 -1.69
N PRO A 223 27.01 -27.21 -0.66
CA PRO A 223 27.42 -26.95 0.72
C PRO A 223 28.47 -27.94 1.23
N GLU A 224 28.34 -29.24 0.91
CA GLU A 224 29.28 -30.27 1.33
C GLU A 224 30.69 -30.03 0.80
N THR A 225 30.79 -29.57 -0.45
CA THR A 225 32.07 -29.28 -1.10
C THR A 225 32.72 -28.03 -0.51
N GLU A 226 31.93 -26.96 -0.31
CA GLU A 226 32.44 -25.70 0.23
C GLU A 226 32.78 -25.81 1.73
N LEU A 227 32.02 -26.57 2.53
CA LEU A 227 32.30 -26.84 3.96
C LEU A 227 33.50 -27.77 4.15
N ALA A 228 33.73 -28.74 3.25
CA ALA A 228 34.89 -29.63 3.30
C ALA A 228 36.20 -28.93 2.93
N THR A 229 36.16 -27.72 2.34
CA THR A 229 37.34 -26.99 1.89
C THR A 229 37.96 -26.17 3.03
N PRO A 230 39.17 -26.46 3.54
CA PRO A 230 39.71 -25.86 4.76
C PRO A 230 40.11 -24.37 4.68
N LYS A 231 40.08 -23.76 3.48
CA LYS A 231 40.67 -22.45 3.18
C LYS A 231 39.60 -21.62 2.46
N PRO A 232 38.79 -20.77 3.12
CA PRO A 232 39.13 -19.87 4.23
C PRO A 232 38.00 -19.68 5.25
N LEU A 233 38.06 -20.39 6.38
CA LEU A 233 37.24 -20.08 7.56
C LEU A 233 38.08 -19.45 8.69
N ARG A 234 39.26 -18.94 8.37
CA ARG A 234 40.24 -18.38 9.33
C ARG A 234 40.73 -17.01 8.86
N GLY A 235 40.88 -16.07 9.79
CA GLY A 235 41.39 -14.71 9.54
C GLY A 235 40.29 -13.71 9.17
N ALA A 236 40.69 -12.58 8.56
CA ALA A 236 39.80 -11.50 8.10
C ALA A 236 38.79 -11.93 7.02
N ASP A 237 39.00 -13.11 6.41
CA ASP A 237 38.13 -13.71 5.38
C ASP A 237 37.05 -14.63 5.98
N ARG A 238 36.97 -14.76 7.31
CA ARG A 238 35.96 -15.58 7.97
C ARG A 238 34.62 -14.84 7.91
N ASP A 239 33.70 -15.35 7.11
CA ASP A 239 32.29 -14.96 7.09
C ASP A 239 31.49 -15.99 7.92
N PRO A 240 31.22 -15.74 9.21
CA PRO A 240 30.51 -16.70 10.06
C PRO A 240 29.07 -16.93 9.56
N ALA A 241 28.44 -15.91 8.97
CA ALA A 241 27.11 -16.00 8.42
C ALA A 241 27.07 -16.99 7.25
N LEU A 242 28.09 -16.99 6.38
CA LEU A 242 28.23 -17.99 5.32
C LEU A 242 28.35 -19.43 5.84
N VAL A 243 29.08 -19.65 6.93
CA VAL A 243 29.25 -20.99 7.52
C VAL A 243 27.93 -21.47 8.10
N ILE A 244 27.25 -20.64 8.90
CA ILE A 244 25.94 -20.96 9.47
C ILE A 244 24.96 -21.26 8.34
N TYR A 245 24.90 -20.38 7.33
CA TYR A 245 24.09 -20.57 6.14
C TYR A 245 24.35 -21.92 5.44
N GLY A 246 25.63 -22.33 5.31
CA GLY A 246 25.99 -23.60 4.71
C GLY A 246 25.62 -24.82 5.55
N LEU A 247 25.61 -24.70 6.88
CA LEU A 247 25.23 -25.79 7.79
C LEU A 247 23.73 -26.06 7.83
N ASP A 248 22.91 -25.05 7.49
CA ASP A 248 21.45 -25.15 7.43
C ASP A 248 20.94 -25.74 6.09
N ARG A 249 21.84 -26.17 5.19
CA ARG A 249 21.55 -26.73 3.86
C ARG A 249 21.79 -28.24 3.81
#